data_AF-A0A1Y2EY25-F1
#
_entry.id   AF-A0A1Y2EY25-F1
#
_cell.length_a   1.000
_cell.length_b   1.000
_cell.length_c   1.000
_cell.angle_alpha   90.00
_cell.angle_beta   90.00
_cell.angle_gamma   90.00
#
_symmetry.space_group_name_H-M   'P 1'
#
loop_
_entity.id
_entity.type
_entity.pdbx_description
1 polymer ?
#
loop_
_entity_poly.entity_id
_entity_poly.type
_entity_poly.pdbx_seq_one_letter_code
_entity_poly.pdbx_strand_id
1 'polypeptide(L)'
;MFKNILKLFTLVAACSTVVNAAATLDYTKEGVLRKEDKCDINFVNFGIEADISGLKVKKENNSDGSFNLSIAELKNGNVGLRSNESGYTFDENKETKDYVKITQSGNDLKDFEVKPASKGKFSLVVKNLKSCDGLSIKQTFKDDALMNTYLYYSNVTPEDINHPFNIVEFGPSSNDVPYDTLSWNMNTGLDAVREKCRIFIDFRETNNVGGFHWVWYVSTDTINADKCDNPTFYNIAKKSYASMEVMDELFGDHYNGYVIKREGKENGHMDGILVDQKYLIEIYQNGCDEQNKDQVICTISSNKKLTYKEFTEEFVKNCSSVIENPEEEVKWSVDENGVTAKFDTYSLNITNYNRGALPKNENESVSYKEFKAANSSGIARFNVCTKCGDGSYIGEKCKCEPCPENCTKCTDGKTCTECATGSELVDGKCKIITTTTTTTTTAVEETETIGNTIVTVKTDNEEETEEVKDSEETSGINDSDVEPDDVSDAPTVVEDEKESEIEEVDAEAATNDEVSDEEGETEAIATAGDDDETDDEEEEEGETDHTSKKSTKIVVVKKPKTVKKCAVKEYL
;
A
#
# COMPACT_ATOMS: atom_id res chain seq x y z
N MET A 1 38.01 72.00 -50.82
CA MET A 1 37.68 70.60 -50.52
C MET A 1 38.01 70.34 -49.07
N PHE A 2 37.07 69.86 -48.25
CA PHE A 2 37.33 69.51 -46.85
C PHE A 2 37.65 68.01 -46.73
N LYS A 3 38.72 67.67 -46.01
CA LYS A 3 38.80 66.47 -45.17
C LYS A 3 39.79 66.74 -44.05
N ASN A 4 39.37 66.47 -42.82
CA ASN A 4 40.05 66.86 -41.58
C ASN A 4 39.61 65.87 -40.49
N ILE A 5 40.52 65.47 -39.59
CA ILE A 5 40.24 64.62 -38.40
C ILE A 5 39.82 63.17 -38.83
N LEU A 6 40.29 62.07 -38.22
CA LEU A 6 40.26 61.71 -36.80
C LEU A 6 41.38 60.73 -36.40
N LYS A 7 41.88 60.83 -35.16
CA LYS A 7 42.69 59.77 -34.54
C LYS A 7 41.75 58.71 -33.96
N LEU A 8 41.92 57.43 -34.31
CA LEU A 8 41.18 56.35 -33.66
C LEU A 8 41.99 55.78 -32.48
N PHE A 9 41.42 55.81 -31.28
CA PHE A 9 41.94 55.06 -30.14
C PHE A 9 41.54 53.59 -30.29
N THR A 10 42.50 52.68 -30.32
CA THR A 10 42.23 51.24 -30.12
C THR A 10 42.04 50.98 -28.63
N LEU A 11 40.80 51.16 -28.16
CA LEU A 11 40.40 50.72 -26.84
C LEU A 11 40.21 49.19 -26.88
N VAL A 12 41.14 48.44 -26.29
CA VAL A 12 40.97 46.99 -26.12
C VAL A 12 40.00 46.77 -24.95
N ALA A 13 38.72 46.65 -25.28
CA ALA A 13 37.70 46.23 -24.32
C ALA A 13 37.91 44.76 -23.97
N ALA A 14 38.72 44.51 -22.93
CA ALA A 14 38.88 43.19 -22.35
C ALA A 14 37.60 42.79 -21.60
N CYS A 15 36.57 42.36 -22.34
CA CYS A 15 35.44 41.61 -21.79
C CYS A 15 35.94 40.26 -21.31
N SER A 16 36.56 40.24 -20.11
CA SER A 16 36.81 39.03 -19.35
C SER A 16 35.46 38.47 -18.91
N THR A 17 34.84 37.67 -19.77
CA THR A 17 33.71 36.81 -19.42
C THR A 17 34.18 35.87 -18.31
N VAL A 18 33.79 36.19 -17.07
CA VAL A 18 34.01 35.30 -15.93
C VAL A 18 33.09 34.11 -16.12
N VAL A 19 33.59 33.10 -16.84
CA VAL A 19 32.99 31.78 -16.89
C VAL A 19 33.14 31.21 -15.48
N ASN A 20 32.08 31.33 -14.67
CA ASN A 20 32.02 30.63 -13.40
C ASN A 20 32.20 29.14 -13.69
N ALA A 21 33.18 28.51 -13.03
CA ALA A 21 33.35 27.07 -13.14
C ALA A 21 32.06 26.38 -12.65
N ALA A 22 31.61 25.36 -13.38
CA ALA A 22 30.51 24.53 -12.91
C ALA A 22 30.92 23.83 -11.61
N ALA A 23 30.00 23.79 -10.63
CA ALA A 23 30.26 23.14 -9.35
C ALA A 23 30.48 21.63 -9.56
N THR A 24 31.55 21.08 -8.99
CA THR A 24 31.82 19.64 -9.04
C THR A 24 31.13 18.93 -7.87
N LEU A 25 30.72 17.68 -8.07
CA LEU A 25 29.98 16.90 -7.07
C LEU A 25 30.76 15.63 -6.71
N ASP A 26 31.00 15.41 -5.42
CA ASP A 26 31.47 14.14 -4.88
C ASP A 26 30.33 13.44 -4.13
N TYR A 27 30.10 12.16 -4.44
CA TYR A 27 29.07 11.35 -3.80
C TYR A 27 29.66 10.57 -2.62
N THR A 28 29.33 11.00 -1.40
CA THR A 28 29.93 10.53 -0.13
C THR A 28 28.90 9.79 0.74
N LYS A 29 29.32 9.23 1.89
CA LYS A 29 28.37 8.57 2.82
C LYS A 29 27.60 9.62 3.63
N GLU A 30 28.17 10.80 3.74
CA GLU A 30 27.68 11.98 4.43
C GLU A 30 26.63 12.73 3.58
N GLY A 31 26.72 12.68 2.25
CA GLY A 31 25.84 13.41 1.33
C GLY A 31 26.42 13.60 -0.08
N VAL A 32 25.80 14.47 -0.86
CA VAL A 32 26.35 14.99 -2.11
C VAL A 32 27.17 16.24 -1.77
N LEU A 33 28.49 16.10 -1.78
CA LEU A 33 29.41 17.20 -1.51
C LEU A 33 29.56 18.05 -2.77
N ARG A 34 28.91 19.20 -2.77
CA ARG A 34 28.99 20.22 -3.82
C ARG A 34 30.20 21.12 -3.57
N LYS A 35 31.12 21.19 -4.53
CA LYS A 35 32.33 22.01 -4.47
C LYS A 35 32.24 23.18 -5.45
N GLU A 36 32.52 24.38 -4.96
CA GLU A 36 32.57 25.61 -5.76
C GLU A 36 33.41 26.67 -5.02
N ASP A 37 34.18 27.49 -5.75
CA ASP A 37 35.08 28.53 -5.22
C ASP A 37 34.49 29.45 -4.13
N LYS A 38 33.16 29.54 -4.02
CA LYS A 38 32.46 30.31 -2.99
C LYS A 38 32.34 29.58 -1.65
N CYS A 39 32.03 28.28 -1.69
CA CYS A 39 31.64 27.47 -0.53
C CYS A 39 31.46 25.99 -0.92
N ASP A 40 32.20 25.08 -0.26
CA ASP A 40 31.93 23.64 -0.30
C ASP A 40 30.77 23.33 0.67
N ILE A 41 29.80 22.52 0.24
CA ILE A 41 28.57 22.24 1.01
C ILE A 41 28.14 20.78 0.80
N ASN A 42 27.92 20.03 1.89
CA ASN A 42 27.38 18.68 1.84
C ASN A 42 25.84 18.67 1.90
N PHE A 43 25.18 18.27 0.82
CA PHE A 43 23.72 18.20 0.73
C PHE A 43 23.19 16.78 0.98
N VAL A 44 22.17 16.65 1.82
CA VAL A 44 21.62 15.34 2.22
C VAL A 44 20.11 15.29 1.94
N ASN A 45 19.68 14.29 1.19
CA ASN A 45 18.29 14.06 0.77
C ASN A 45 17.68 15.19 -0.09
N PHE A 46 18.49 15.84 -0.93
CA PHE A 46 18.09 16.95 -1.81
C PHE A 46 18.04 16.62 -3.31
N GLY A 47 18.45 15.41 -3.72
CA GLY A 47 18.58 15.02 -5.12
C GLY A 47 20.01 14.72 -5.54
N ILE A 48 20.26 14.67 -6.85
CA ILE A 48 21.55 14.39 -7.50
C ILE A 48 21.84 15.39 -8.63
N GLU A 49 23.07 15.40 -9.15
CA GLU A 49 23.46 16.07 -10.41
C GLU A 49 22.87 17.48 -10.60
N ALA A 50 21.83 17.63 -11.44
CA ALA A 50 21.19 18.90 -11.75
C ALA A 50 20.58 19.59 -10.51
N ASP A 51 20.05 18.82 -9.56
CA ASP A 51 19.42 19.31 -8.32
C ASP A 51 20.40 20.06 -7.42
N ILE A 52 21.69 19.70 -7.50
CA ILE A 52 22.74 20.16 -6.59
C ILE A 52 23.71 21.09 -7.32
N SER A 53 24.20 20.72 -8.50
CA SER A 53 25.12 21.54 -9.31
C SER A 53 24.47 22.88 -9.73
N GLY A 54 23.20 22.85 -10.14
CA GLY A 54 22.42 24.01 -10.60
C GLY A 54 22.00 25.00 -9.49
N LEU A 55 22.25 24.69 -8.21
CA LEU A 55 21.86 25.55 -7.09
C LEU A 55 22.55 26.92 -7.14
N LYS A 56 21.76 27.98 -6.93
CA LYS A 56 22.23 29.36 -6.97
C LYS A 56 22.84 29.75 -5.62
N VAL A 57 24.10 29.38 -5.40
CA VAL A 57 24.86 29.69 -4.17
C VAL A 57 25.49 31.10 -4.26
N LYS A 58 25.24 31.94 -3.25
CA LYS A 58 25.80 33.29 -3.08
C LYS A 58 26.35 33.48 -1.67
N LYS A 59 27.50 34.16 -1.57
CA LYS A 59 28.17 34.51 -0.32
C LYS A 59 28.20 36.03 -0.16
N GLU A 60 27.68 36.53 0.95
CA GLU A 60 27.55 37.95 1.26
C GLU A 60 28.31 38.25 2.55
N ASN A 61 29.46 38.92 2.45
CA ASN A 61 30.35 39.16 3.60
C ASN A 61 29.78 40.25 4.52
N ASN A 62 29.75 39.96 5.82
CA ASN A 62 29.37 40.88 6.88
C ASN A 62 30.58 41.73 7.31
N SER A 63 30.33 42.87 7.96
CA SER A 63 31.37 43.82 8.39
C SER A 63 32.23 43.34 9.57
N ASP A 64 31.84 42.27 10.25
CA ASP A 64 32.58 41.62 11.35
C ASP A 64 33.54 40.51 10.86
N GLY A 65 33.58 40.24 9.56
CA GLY A 65 34.36 39.14 8.96
C GLY A 65 33.63 37.80 8.91
N SER A 66 32.38 37.71 9.37
CA SER A 66 31.49 36.60 9.03
C SER A 66 30.86 36.78 7.64
N PHE A 67 30.05 35.83 7.19
CA PHE A 67 29.27 35.96 5.97
C PHE A 67 27.90 35.28 6.09
N ASN A 68 26.95 35.75 5.29
CA ASN A 68 25.68 35.06 5.06
C ASN A 68 25.81 34.24 3.76
N LEU A 69 25.22 33.05 3.76
CA LEU A 69 25.23 32.12 2.64
C LEU A 69 23.79 31.89 2.17
N SER A 70 23.47 32.43 1.00
CA SER A 70 22.18 32.29 0.34
C SER A 70 22.24 31.13 -0.66
N ILE A 71 21.30 30.19 -0.56
CA ILE A 71 21.20 29.00 -1.41
C ILE A 71 19.76 28.93 -1.90
N ALA A 72 19.54 29.06 -3.21
CA ALA A 72 18.21 29.06 -3.80
C ALA A 72 17.99 27.90 -4.79
N GLU A 73 16.71 27.59 -5.05
CA GLU A 73 16.20 26.52 -5.93
C GLU A 73 16.20 25.09 -5.31
N LEU A 74 16.27 24.95 -3.99
CA LEU A 74 16.23 23.65 -3.32
C LEU A 74 14.85 22.99 -3.49
N LYS A 75 14.80 21.73 -3.97
CA LYS A 75 13.57 20.93 -4.03
C LYS A 75 13.08 20.58 -2.61
N ASN A 76 11.82 20.89 -2.28
CA ASN A 76 11.19 20.41 -1.06
C ASN A 76 10.61 19.01 -1.29
N GLY A 77 11.32 17.99 -0.82
CA GLY A 77 10.93 16.57 -0.96
C GLY A 77 9.71 16.15 -0.15
N ASN A 78 9.16 17.03 0.70
CA ASN A 78 7.91 16.78 1.42
C ASN A 78 6.65 17.20 0.63
N VAL A 79 6.80 17.90 -0.49
CA VAL A 79 5.67 18.41 -1.29
C VAL A 79 4.82 17.26 -1.81
N GLY A 80 3.54 17.26 -1.46
CA GLY A 80 2.58 16.22 -1.83
C GLY A 80 2.82 14.84 -1.21
N LEU A 81 3.72 14.71 -0.22
CA LEU A 81 4.24 13.41 0.26
C LEU A 81 3.15 12.44 0.76
N ARG A 82 2.04 12.96 1.29
CA ARG A 82 0.91 12.19 1.84
C ARG A 82 -0.48 12.81 1.57
N SER A 83 -0.60 13.74 0.61
CA SER A 83 -1.86 14.46 0.38
C SER A 83 -2.62 13.95 -0.85
N ASN A 84 -3.74 13.28 -0.60
CA ASN A 84 -4.87 13.14 -1.52
C ASN A 84 -5.38 14.50 -2.06
N GLU A 85 -5.30 15.56 -1.26
CA GLU A 85 -5.66 16.92 -1.67
C GLU A 85 -4.58 17.55 -2.57
N SER A 86 -5.01 18.03 -3.74
CA SER A 86 -4.12 18.60 -4.76
C SER A 86 -3.61 19.99 -4.36
N GLY A 87 -2.44 20.01 -3.69
CA GLY A 87 -1.75 21.26 -3.39
C GLY A 87 -1.37 21.45 -1.92
N TYR A 88 -1.07 20.38 -1.17
CA TYR A 88 -0.41 20.53 0.14
C TYR A 88 1.03 21.03 0.00
N THR A 89 1.17 22.34 -0.24
CA THR A 89 2.38 23.09 0.07
C THR A 89 2.49 23.22 1.58
N PHE A 90 3.71 23.11 2.09
CA PHE A 90 4.02 23.42 3.48
C PHE A 90 3.73 24.91 3.71
N ASP A 91 3.23 25.30 4.89
CA ASP A 91 3.05 26.71 5.27
C ASP A 91 4.39 27.45 5.08
N GLU A 92 4.49 28.25 4.01
CA GLU A 92 5.67 28.29 3.14
C GLU A 92 6.94 28.87 3.77
N ASN A 93 6.82 29.43 4.98
CA ASN A 93 7.91 30.06 5.72
C ASN A 93 8.21 29.38 7.06
N LYS A 94 7.24 28.65 7.64
CA LYS A 94 7.33 28.18 9.03
C LYS A 94 7.65 26.69 9.12
N GLU A 95 6.83 25.84 8.51
CA GLU A 95 6.93 24.40 8.71
C GLU A 95 8.17 23.80 8.05
N THR A 96 8.53 24.26 6.84
CA THR A 96 9.75 23.83 6.13
C THR A 96 11.03 24.01 6.96
N LYS A 97 11.06 24.96 7.90
CA LYS A 97 12.23 25.17 8.78
C LYS A 97 12.44 24.03 9.79
N ASP A 98 11.37 23.39 10.26
CA ASP A 98 11.47 22.29 11.22
C ASP A 98 12.04 21.00 10.59
N TYR A 99 11.93 20.88 9.25
CA TYR A 99 12.39 19.74 8.46
C TYR A 99 13.74 19.95 7.76
N VAL A 100 14.37 21.12 7.91
CA VAL A 100 15.74 21.40 7.43
C VAL A 100 16.71 21.44 8.59
N LYS A 101 17.75 20.59 8.55
CA LYS A 101 18.80 20.53 9.56
C LYS A 101 20.12 21.01 8.95
N ILE A 102 20.69 22.06 9.53
CA ILE A 102 21.98 22.62 9.12
C ILE A 102 22.99 22.37 10.22
N THR A 103 24.15 21.83 9.87
CA THR A 103 25.26 21.61 10.81
C THR A 103 26.58 22.15 10.25
N GLN A 104 27.48 22.58 11.14
CA GLN A 104 28.87 22.89 10.80
C GLN A 104 29.82 22.11 11.70
N SER A 105 30.64 21.25 11.09
CA SER A 105 31.56 20.34 11.78
C SER A 105 30.87 19.54 12.90
N GLY A 106 29.66 19.06 12.61
CA GLY A 106 28.82 18.29 13.54
C GLY A 106 27.98 19.10 14.54
N ASN A 107 28.05 20.44 14.53
CA ASN A 107 27.30 21.30 15.47
C ASN A 107 26.06 21.91 14.78
N ASP A 108 24.89 21.84 15.43
CA ASP A 108 23.64 22.46 14.94
C ASP A 108 23.76 23.97 14.70
N LEU A 109 23.38 24.43 13.51
CA LEU A 109 23.20 25.85 13.18
C LEU A 109 21.70 26.18 13.11
N LYS A 110 21.22 27.03 14.03
CA LYS A 110 19.79 27.40 14.17
C LYS A 110 19.46 28.80 13.60
N ASP A 111 20.48 29.62 13.37
CA ASP A 111 20.39 30.97 12.79
C ASP A 111 20.38 30.91 11.25
N PHE A 112 19.26 30.44 10.70
CA PHE A 112 18.98 30.47 9.27
C PHE A 112 17.53 30.87 8.99
N GLU A 113 17.29 31.43 7.81
CA GLU A 113 15.96 31.70 7.26
C GLU A 113 15.62 30.67 6.18
N VAL A 114 14.34 30.27 6.12
CA VAL A 114 13.73 29.68 4.93
C VAL A 114 12.97 30.79 4.20
N LYS A 115 12.96 30.75 2.87
CA LYS A 115 12.14 31.61 2.00
C LYS A 115 11.45 30.75 0.94
N PRO A 116 10.21 31.04 0.54
CA PRO A 116 9.51 30.24 -0.45
C PRO A 116 10.19 30.32 -1.81
N ALA A 117 9.97 29.32 -2.66
CA ALA A 117 10.20 29.42 -4.09
C ALA A 117 9.10 28.65 -4.83
N SER A 118 8.72 29.13 -6.01
CA SER A 118 7.59 28.57 -6.74
C SER A 118 7.82 27.10 -7.15
N LYS A 119 6.71 26.37 -7.35
CA LYS A 119 6.70 24.97 -7.79
C LYS A 119 7.45 24.01 -6.86
N GLY A 120 7.09 24.02 -5.57
CA GLY A 120 7.55 23.00 -4.62
C GLY A 120 9.02 23.13 -4.20
N LYS A 121 9.55 24.35 -4.22
CA LYS A 121 10.95 24.67 -3.89
C LYS A 121 11.04 25.62 -2.70
N PHE A 122 12.26 25.82 -2.21
CA PHE A 122 12.58 26.87 -1.25
C PHE A 122 14.00 27.41 -1.43
N SER A 123 14.31 28.45 -0.67
CA SER A 123 15.66 28.99 -0.51
C SER A 123 16.04 29.06 0.96
N LEU A 124 17.33 28.93 1.25
CA LEU A 124 17.92 29.09 2.57
C LEU A 124 18.81 30.33 2.61
N VAL A 125 18.84 31.01 3.76
CA VAL A 125 19.88 31.98 4.11
C VAL A 125 20.47 31.59 5.46
N VAL A 126 21.67 31.00 5.44
CA VAL A 126 22.44 30.67 6.66
C VAL A 126 23.23 31.90 7.06
N LYS A 127 23.09 32.38 8.30
CA LYS A 127 23.67 33.65 8.72
C LYS A 127 24.97 33.47 9.47
N ASN A 128 25.79 34.54 9.47
CA ASN A 128 26.91 34.73 10.40
C ASN A 128 27.97 33.60 10.39
N LEU A 129 28.11 32.89 9.26
CA LEU A 129 29.10 31.82 9.06
C LEU A 129 30.53 32.39 9.07
N LYS A 130 31.48 31.59 9.56
CA LYS A 130 32.91 31.97 9.62
C LYS A 130 33.79 31.16 8.66
N SER A 131 33.34 29.97 8.29
CA SER A 131 33.90 29.17 7.19
C SER A 131 32.79 28.36 6.52
N CYS A 132 33.11 27.70 5.41
CA CYS A 132 32.30 26.64 4.81
C CYS A 132 32.73 25.24 5.28
N ASP A 133 33.88 25.13 5.96
CA ASP A 133 34.41 23.83 6.43
C ASP A 133 33.36 23.05 7.22
N GLY A 134 33.13 21.80 6.81
CA GLY A 134 32.18 20.90 7.47
C GLY A 134 30.72 21.35 7.44
N LEU A 135 30.33 22.28 6.57
CA LEU A 135 28.93 22.71 6.42
C LEU A 135 28.10 21.63 5.70
N SER A 136 27.05 21.17 6.38
CA SER A 136 26.11 20.17 5.85
C SER A 136 24.67 20.65 6.01
N ILE A 137 23.86 20.42 4.98
CA ILE A 137 22.43 20.78 4.94
C ILE A 137 21.64 19.52 4.60
N LYS A 138 20.72 19.13 5.49
CA LYS A 138 19.91 17.92 5.36
C LYS A 138 18.43 18.24 5.33
N GLN A 139 17.75 17.71 4.33
CA GLN A 139 16.29 17.56 4.32
C GLN A 139 15.90 16.33 5.13
N THR A 140 14.92 16.52 6.00
CA THR A 140 14.18 15.44 6.68
C THR A 140 12.73 15.43 6.21
N PHE A 141 12.07 14.29 6.39
CA PHE A 141 10.71 14.06 5.95
C PHE A 141 9.77 14.05 7.15
N LYS A 142 8.65 14.78 7.04
CA LYS A 142 7.59 14.89 8.05
C LYS A 142 6.88 13.56 8.30
N ASP A 143 6.60 12.87 7.21
CA ASP A 143 5.85 11.64 7.14
C ASP A 143 6.69 10.50 6.52
N ASP A 144 6.30 9.27 6.80
CA ASP A 144 6.71 8.12 5.99
C ASP A 144 5.98 8.16 4.64
N ALA A 145 6.64 7.77 3.55
CA ALA A 145 5.97 7.62 2.26
C ALA A 145 5.11 6.35 2.26
N LEU A 146 3.89 6.42 1.72
CA LEU A 146 3.05 5.25 1.49
C LEU A 146 3.48 4.56 0.18
N MET A 147 3.75 3.26 0.26
CA MET A 147 4.34 2.45 -0.80
C MET A 147 3.44 1.28 -1.14
N ASN A 148 2.76 1.34 -2.28
CA ASN A 148 2.11 0.20 -2.89
C ASN A 148 3.18 -0.85 -3.26
N THR A 149 2.99 -2.11 -2.89
CA THR A 149 3.91 -3.20 -3.26
C THR A 149 3.43 -3.96 -4.50
N TYR A 150 4.32 -4.09 -5.48
CA TYR A 150 4.08 -4.85 -6.72
C TYR A 150 5.21 -5.85 -6.99
N LEU A 151 4.93 -6.81 -7.87
CA LEU A 151 5.86 -7.84 -8.31
C LEU A 151 5.91 -7.85 -9.84
N TYR A 152 7.08 -7.63 -10.42
CA TYR A 152 7.33 -7.97 -11.81
C TYR A 152 7.47 -9.48 -11.94
N TYR A 153 6.78 -10.12 -12.89
CA TYR A 153 6.76 -11.58 -13.09
C TYR A 153 8.04 -12.11 -13.78
N SER A 154 9.20 -11.66 -13.28
CA SER A 154 10.54 -12.06 -13.65
C SER A 154 11.28 -12.58 -12.42
N ASN A 155 12.13 -13.59 -12.61
CA ASN A 155 13.06 -14.06 -11.56
C ASN A 155 14.43 -13.34 -11.63
N VAL A 156 14.53 -12.23 -12.39
CA VAL A 156 15.74 -11.41 -12.61
C VAL A 156 15.36 -9.93 -12.66
N THR A 157 16.16 -9.06 -12.04
CA THR A 157 15.96 -7.60 -12.04
C THR A 157 16.05 -7.05 -13.46
N PRO A 158 15.17 -6.13 -13.89
CA PRO A 158 15.31 -5.43 -15.18
C PRO A 158 16.67 -4.72 -15.31
N GLU A 159 17.29 -4.75 -16.49
CA GLU A 159 18.54 -4.00 -16.76
C GLU A 159 18.31 -2.49 -16.92
N ASP A 160 17.08 -2.08 -17.21
CA ASP A 160 16.59 -0.70 -17.13
C ASP A 160 15.24 -0.69 -16.41
N ILE A 161 15.17 0.01 -15.28
CA ILE A 161 13.95 0.17 -14.48
C ILE A 161 13.11 1.40 -14.88
N ASN A 162 13.61 2.26 -15.77
CA ASN A 162 13.03 3.57 -16.10
C ASN A 162 12.29 3.57 -17.45
N HIS A 163 11.78 2.41 -17.88
CA HIS A 163 11.03 2.24 -19.12
C HIS A 163 9.56 1.87 -18.84
N PRO A 164 8.63 2.11 -19.79
CA PRO A 164 7.23 1.73 -19.62
C PRO A 164 7.05 0.21 -19.72
N PHE A 165 6.89 -0.44 -18.57
CA PHE A 165 6.55 -1.86 -18.49
C PHE A 165 5.09 -2.12 -18.93
N ASN A 166 4.82 -3.31 -19.46
CA ASN A 166 3.45 -3.75 -19.73
C ASN A 166 2.80 -4.27 -18.43
N ILE A 167 1.69 -3.66 -18.02
CA ILE A 167 0.95 -4.00 -16.79
C ILE A 167 0.57 -5.50 -16.70
N VAL A 168 0.43 -6.19 -17.84
CA VAL A 168 0.13 -7.63 -17.86
C VAL A 168 1.26 -8.50 -17.28
N GLU A 169 2.47 -7.96 -17.17
CA GLU A 169 3.65 -8.62 -16.59
C GLU A 169 3.86 -8.27 -15.11
N PHE A 170 2.98 -7.46 -14.52
CA PHE A 170 3.00 -7.07 -13.11
C PHE A 170 1.84 -7.70 -12.31
N GLY A 171 2.13 -7.94 -11.03
CA GLY A 171 1.22 -8.46 -10.04
C GLY A 171 1.07 -7.55 -8.81
N PRO A 172 -0.06 -7.68 -8.08
CA PRO A 172 -1.11 -8.65 -8.33
C PRO A 172 -2.07 -8.23 -9.45
N SER A 173 -2.74 -9.24 -10.03
CA SER A 173 -3.82 -9.15 -11.02
C SER A 173 -3.64 -8.36 -12.33
N SER A 174 -2.70 -7.42 -12.43
CA SER A 174 -2.60 -6.42 -13.52
C SER A 174 -3.75 -5.38 -13.50
N ASN A 175 -4.31 -5.11 -12.32
CA ASN A 175 -5.52 -4.29 -12.07
C ASN A 175 -5.26 -3.09 -11.13
N ASP A 176 -4.00 -2.69 -10.95
CA ASP A 176 -3.51 -1.60 -10.09
C ASP A 176 -3.63 -1.79 -8.57
N VAL A 177 -4.39 -2.78 -8.08
CA VAL A 177 -4.39 -3.16 -6.66
C VAL A 177 -2.99 -3.70 -6.29
N PRO A 178 -2.37 -3.28 -5.17
CA PRO A 178 -1.08 -3.81 -4.72
C PRO A 178 -1.22 -5.10 -3.89
N TYR A 179 -0.10 -5.75 -3.54
CA TYR A 179 -0.15 -6.81 -2.52
C TYR A 179 -0.45 -6.21 -1.13
N ASP A 180 0.16 -5.07 -0.78
CA ASP A 180 -0.22 -4.22 0.37
C ASP A 180 0.28 -2.77 0.15
N THR A 181 -0.18 -1.83 0.98
CA THR A 181 0.29 -0.43 0.99
C THR A 181 1.04 -0.14 2.29
N LEU A 182 2.37 -0.18 2.21
CA LEU A 182 3.26 -0.14 3.37
C LEU A 182 3.79 1.27 3.68
N SER A 183 3.96 1.60 4.97
CA SER A 183 4.61 2.84 5.41
C SER A 183 6.14 2.70 5.36
N TRP A 184 6.82 3.51 4.55
CA TRP A 184 8.28 3.57 4.43
C TRP A 184 8.88 4.86 5.01
N ASN A 185 9.70 4.73 6.05
CA ASN A 185 10.35 5.86 6.68
C ASN A 185 11.50 6.40 5.83
N MET A 186 11.22 7.39 4.97
CA MET A 186 12.20 8.00 4.06
C MET A 186 13.45 8.52 4.79
N ASN A 187 13.33 9.01 6.02
CA ASN A 187 14.47 9.49 6.80
C ASN A 187 15.51 8.37 7.01
N THR A 188 15.12 7.28 7.67
CA THR A 188 16.03 6.15 7.93
C THR A 188 16.36 5.36 6.66
N GLY A 189 15.43 5.28 5.71
CA GLY A 189 15.62 4.58 4.44
C GLY A 189 16.73 5.21 3.60
N LEU A 190 16.58 6.51 3.30
CA LEU A 190 17.57 7.27 2.53
C LEU A 190 18.93 7.39 3.26
N ASP A 191 18.91 7.53 4.59
CA ASP A 191 20.15 7.48 5.37
C ASP A 191 20.86 6.14 5.24
N ALA A 192 20.14 5.03 5.41
CA ALA A 192 20.73 3.70 5.42
C ALA A 192 21.29 3.29 4.05
N VAL A 193 20.61 3.61 2.93
CA VAL A 193 21.12 3.26 1.58
C VAL A 193 22.28 4.17 1.16
N ARG A 194 22.26 5.46 1.53
CA ARG A 194 23.40 6.38 1.30
C ARG A 194 24.64 5.95 2.07
N GLU A 195 24.52 5.67 3.37
CA GLU A 195 25.69 5.40 4.21
C GLU A 195 26.35 4.04 3.89
N LYS A 196 25.60 3.09 3.34
CA LYS A 196 26.08 1.73 3.05
C LYS A 196 26.44 1.49 1.59
N CYS A 197 25.66 2.04 0.66
CA CYS A 197 25.81 1.84 -0.78
C CYS A 197 26.18 3.12 -1.56
N ARG A 198 26.13 4.29 -0.91
CA ARG A 198 26.14 5.59 -1.57
C ARG A 198 25.14 5.63 -2.73
N ILE A 199 23.92 5.16 -2.42
CA ILE A 199 22.70 5.30 -3.21
C ILE A 199 21.95 6.57 -2.75
N PHE A 200 21.43 7.34 -3.69
CA PHE A 200 20.78 8.63 -3.44
C PHE A 200 19.39 8.67 -4.05
N ILE A 201 18.52 9.50 -3.47
CA ILE A 201 17.25 9.87 -4.09
C ILE A 201 17.51 10.73 -5.32
N ASP A 202 16.93 10.32 -6.43
CA ASP A 202 16.96 11.01 -7.71
C ASP A 202 15.59 11.67 -7.91
N PHE A 203 15.53 13.01 -7.90
CA PHE A 203 14.30 13.75 -8.18
C PHE A 203 14.28 14.14 -9.66
N ARG A 204 13.29 13.70 -10.42
CA ARG A 204 13.11 14.12 -11.81
C ARG A 204 12.28 15.40 -11.88
N GLU A 205 11.01 15.26 -12.22
CA GLU A 205 10.08 16.36 -12.53
C GLU A 205 8.99 16.53 -11.44
N THR A 206 8.05 17.44 -11.66
CA THR A 206 6.86 17.60 -10.80
C THR A 206 5.62 17.09 -11.52
N ASN A 207 4.83 16.24 -10.86
CA ASN A 207 3.56 15.73 -11.37
C ASN A 207 2.38 16.29 -10.56
N ASN A 208 1.19 16.36 -11.16
CA ASN A 208 -0.08 16.77 -10.55
C ASN A 208 -1.09 15.62 -10.41
N VAL A 209 -0.85 14.45 -11.03
CA VAL A 209 -1.75 13.29 -10.93
C VAL A 209 -1.66 12.71 -9.51
N GLY A 210 -2.79 12.70 -8.78
CA GLY A 210 -2.77 12.43 -7.33
C GLY A 210 -2.18 13.58 -6.50
N GLY A 211 -2.31 14.81 -6.98
CA GLY A 211 -1.83 16.03 -6.31
C GLY A 211 -0.42 16.44 -6.72
N PHE A 212 -0.06 17.70 -6.42
CA PHE A 212 1.25 18.26 -6.79
C PHE A 212 2.38 17.65 -5.94
N HIS A 213 3.26 16.89 -6.58
CA HIS A 213 4.37 16.18 -5.94
C HIS A 213 5.61 16.10 -6.84
N TRP A 214 6.76 15.72 -6.27
CA TRP A 214 7.98 15.39 -7.02
C TRP A 214 7.97 13.93 -7.47
N VAL A 215 8.34 13.69 -8.73
CA VAL A 215 8.71 12.37 -9.24
C VAL A 215 10.10 12.01 -8.73
N TRP A 216 10.26 10.81 -8.16
CA TRP A 216 11.55 10.37 -7.63
C TRP A 216 11.79 8.86 -7.65
N TYR A 217 13.06 8.48 -7.64
CA TYR A 217 13.53 7.09 -7.68
C TYR A 217 14.67 6.84 -6.67
N VAL A 218 14.74 5.61 -6.16
CA VAL A 218 15.82 5.06 -5.33
C VAL A 218 16.02 3.58 -5.70
N SER A 219 17.18 3.23 -6.23
CA SER A 219 17.50 1.86 -6.70
C SER A 219 19.02 1.66 -6.81
N THR A 220 19.45 0.52 -7.36
CA THR A 220 20.83 0.29 -7.81
C THR A 220 21.27 1.11 -9.02
N ASP A 221 20.31 1.73 -9.71
CA ASP A 221 20.46 2.29 -11.06
C ASP A 221 20.47 3.83 -11.05
N THR A 222 20.08 4.43 -9.93
CA THR A 222 20.47 5.82 -9.61
C THR A 222 21.97 5.85 -9.26
N ILE A 223 22.49 6.99 -8.79
CA ILE A 223 23.91 7.07 -8.38
C ILE A 223 24.19 6.07 -7.25
N ASN A 224 24.84 4.94 -7.57
CA ASN A 224 25.16 3.81 -6.69
C ASN A 224 26.69 3.70 -6.52
N ALA A 225 27.27 4.64 -5.76
CA ALA A 225 28.71 4.89 -5.86
C ALA A 225 29.61 3.86 -5.12
N ASP A 226 29.07 3.01 -4.23
CA ASP A 226 29.77 1.82 -3.71
C ASP A 226 29.50 0.54 -4.53
N LYS A 227 28.64 0.59 -5.57
CA LYS A 227 28.24 -0.55 -6.42
C LYS A 227 27.61 -1.71 -5.65
N CYS A 228 26.62 -1.41 -4.80
CA CYS A 228 25.79 -2.45 -4.21
C CYS A 228 24.97 -3.19 -5.27
N ASP A 229 24.79 -4.49 -5.08
CA ASP A 229 23.81 -5.30 -5.82
C ASP A 229 22.38 -5.11 -5.26
N ASN A 230 21.39 -5.60 -6.01
CA ASN A 230 19.99 -5.45 -5.64
C ASN A 230 19.60 -6.17 -4.32
N PRO A 231 20.07 -7.41 -4.05
CA PRO A 231 19.88 -8.05 -2.75
C PRO A 231 20.42 -7.21 -1.59
N THR A 232 21.57 -6.53 -1.75
CA THR A 232 22.13 -5.65 -0.72
C THR A 232 21.29 -4.39 -0.55
N PHE A 233 20.91 -3.72 -1.64
CA PHE A 233 20.02 -2.55 -1.62
C PHE A 233 18.71 -2.87 -0.87
N TYR A 234 18.01 -3.93 -1.29
CA TYR A 234 16.75 -4.35 -0.67
C TYR A 234 16.90 -4.70 0.81
N ASN A 235 17.94 -5.47 1.17
CA ASN A 235 18.20 -5.82 2.57
C ASN A 235 18.56 -4.62 3.45
N ILE A 236 18.92 -3.47 2.87
CA ILE A 236 19.07 -2.22 3.60
C ILE A 236 17.73 -1.48 3.67
N ALA A 237 17.06 -1.29 2.52
CA ALA A 237 15.84 -0.50 2.42
C ALA A 237 14.63 -1.13 3.14
N LYS A 238 14.49 -2.47 3.12
CA LYS A 238 13.37 -3.20 3.75
C LYS A 238 13.26 -2.98 5.26
N LYS A 239 14.37 -2.60 5.91
CA LYS A 239 14.47 -2.31 7.35
C LYS A 239 13.85 -0.98 7.78
N SER A 240 13.42 -0.14 6.84
CA SER A 240 12.73 1.13 7.10
C SER A 240 11.22 1.09 6.82
N TYR A 241 10.67 -0.09 6.55
CA TYR A 241 9.22 -0.30 6.44
C TYR A 241 8.63 -0.69 7.80
N ALA A 242 7.44 -0.18 8.10
CA ALA A 242 6.75 -0.47 9.37
C ALA A 242 6.13 -1.89 9.43
N SER A 243 5.69 -2.42 8.28
CA SER A 243 4.83 -3.62 8.19
C SER A 243 5.30 -4.63 7.13
N MET A 244 6.61 -4.76 6.91
CA MET A 244 7.18 -5.70 5.92
C MET A 244 6.76 -7.17 6.18
N GLU A 245 6.34 -7.49 7.40
CA GLU A 245 5.83 -8.80 7.81
C GLU A 245 4.67 -9.34 6.95
N VAL A 246 3.89 -8.48 6.27
CA VAL A 246 2.86 -8.91 5.30
C VAL A 246 3.48 -9.46 4.01
N MET A 247 4.56 -8.85 3.53
CA MET A 247 5.31 -9.35 2.37
C MET A 247 6.11 -10.61 2.73
N ASP A 248 6.64 -10.68 3.95
CA ASP A 248 7.27 -11.89 4.47
C ASP A 248 6.23 -13.03 4.69
N GLU A 249 4.94 -12.75 4.99
CA GLU A 249 3.86 -13.77 5.02
C GLU A 249 3.48 -14.26 3.61
N LEU A 250 3.36 -13.35 2.64
CA LEU A 250 3.03 -13.70 1.26
C LEU A 250 4.15 -14.46 0.53
N PHE A 251 5.40 -13.99 0.63
CA PHE A 251 6.50 -14.45 -0.21
C PHE A 251 7.65 -15.13 0.56
N GLY A 252 7.68 -15.03 1.89
CA GLY A 252 8.87 -15.37 2.66
C GLY A 252 10.09 -14.54 2.23
N ASP A 253 11.28 -15.13 2.29
CA ASP A 253 12.52 -14.49 1.82
C ASP A 253 12.61 -14.34 0.28
N HIS A 254 11.59 -14.74 -0.49
CA HIS A 254 11.62 -14.76 -1.96
C HIS A 254 11.21 -13.45 -2.65
N TYR A 255 10.68 -12.46 -1.93
CA TYR A 255 10.44 -11.13 -2.51
C TYR A 255 11.70 -10.27 -2.45
N ASN A 256 12.17 -9.77 -3.60
CA ASN A 256 13.30 -8.86 -3.68
C ASN A 256 12.91 -7.56 -4.42
N GLY A 257 12.54 -6.54 -3.65
CA GLY A 257 12.29 -5.18 -4.16
C GLY A 257 13.52 -4.60 -4.87
N TYR A 258 13.34 -3.97 -6.02
CA TYR A 258 14.45 -3.41 -6.83
C TYR A 258 14.40 -1.90 -7.04
N VAL A 259 13.22 -1.27 -6.89
CA VAL A 259 13.09 0.18 -6.93
C VAL A 259 12.05 0.64 -5.92
N ILE A 260 12.38 1.72 -5.20
CA ILE A 260 11.42 2.53 -4.45
C ILE A 260 11.27 3.84 -5.21
N LYS A 261 10.06 4.16 -5.67
CA LYS A 261 9.81 5.32 -6.53
C LYS A 261 8.45 5.97 -6.28
N ARG A 262 8.22 7.14 -6.89
CA ARG A 262 6.89 7.74 -7.05
C ARG A 262 6.86 8.50 -8.37
N GLU A 263 5.83 8.25 -9.19
CA GLU A 263 5.77 8.69 -10.59
C GLU A 263 4.50 9.49 -10.94
N GLY A 264 3.31 9.02 -10.54
CA GLY A 264 2.06 9.64 -10.96
C GLY A 264 0.81 9.27 -10.16
N LYS A 265 0.97 9.00 -8.87
CA LYS A 265 -0.12 8.70 -7.91
C LYS A 265 0.17 9.31 -6.54
N GLU A 266 -0.82 9.27 -5.66
CA GLU A 266 -0.70 9.67 -4.24
C GLU A 266 0.35 8.82 -3.51
N ASN A 267 0.30 7.50 -3.70
CA ASN A 267 1.29 6.57 -3.16
C ASN A 267 2.49 6.44 -4.12
N GLY A 268 3.66 6.14 -3.54
CA GLY A 268 4.77 5.59 -4.29
C GLY A 268 4.66 4.08 -4.44
N HIS A 269 5.65 3.49 -5.08
CA HIS A 269 5.75 2.07 -5.40
C HIS A 269 7.02 1.47 -4.79
N MET A 270 6.91 0.24 -4.31
CA MET A 270 8.02 -0.71 -4.21
C MET A 270 7.76 -1.82 -5.23
N ASP A 271 8.49 -1.81 -6.34
CA ASP A 271 8.43 -2.88 -7.34
C ASP A 271 9.52 -3.90 -7.04
N GLY A 272 9.19 -5.19 -7.11
CA GLY A 272 10.11 -6.28 -6.79
C GLY A 272 10.08 -7.45 -7.77
N ILE A 273 10.98 -8.40 -7.60
CA ILE A 273 11.07 -9.66 -8.34
C ILE A 273 10.97 -10.86 -7.40
N LEU A 274 10.71 -12.04 -7.96
CA LEU A 274 10.67 -13.31 -7.22
C LEU A 274 12.03 -14.01 -7.32
N VAL A 275 12.78 -14.10 -6.21
CA VAL A 275 14.12 -14.72 -6.17
C VAL A 275 14.11 -16.14 -5.61
N ASP A 276 15.02 -16.97 -6.12
CA ASP A 276 15.19 -18.38 -5.75
C ASP A 276 13.92 -19.25 -5.87
N GLN A 277 12.95 -18.84 -6.69
CA GLN A 277 11.76 -19.60 -7.11
C GLN A 277 11.54 -19.40 -8.61
N LYS A 278 10.55 -20.10 -9.20
CA LYS A 278 10.24 -20.05 -10.65
C LYS A 278 8.76 -19.96 -10.99
N TYR A 279 7.90 -20.28 -10.05
CA TYR A 279 6.46 -20.34 -10.23
C TYR A 279 5.78 -19.69 -9.03
N LEU A 280 4.71 -18.95 -9.30
CA LEU A 280 3.88 -18.30 -8.30
C LEU A 280 2.42 -18.68 -8.54
N ILE A 281 1.72 -19.02 -7.47
CA ILE A 281 0.27 -19.10 -7.45
C ILE A 281 -0.23 -17.94 -6.59
N GLU A 282 -1.07 -17.07 -7.15
CA GLU A 282 -1.76 -16.00 -6.43
C GLU A 282 -3.18 -16.48 -6.06
N ILE A 283 -3.55 -16.38 -4.78
CA ILE A 283 -4.88 -16.75 -4.27
C ILE A 283 -5.68 -15.49 -3.92
N TYR A 284 -6.84 -15.38 -4.54
CA TYR A 284 -7.88 -14.37 -4.35
C TYR A 284 -9.07 -15.01 -3.63
N GLN A 285 -9.91 -14.23 -2.96
CA GLN A 285 -11.10 -14.76 -2.27
C GLN A 285 -12.36 -13.99 -2.66
N ASN A 286 -13.41 -14.73 -3.00
CA ASN A 286 -14.67 -14.22 -3.51
C ASN A 286 -15.86 -14.64 -2.63
N GLY A 287 -16.90 -13.80 -2.61
CA GLY A 287 -18.17 -14.10 -1.94
C GLY A 287 -18.31 -13.57 -0.50
N CYS A 288 -17.62 -12.48 -0.17
CA CYS A 288 -17.68 -11.81 1.13
C CYS A 288 -17.64 -10.29 0.95
N ASP A 289 -18.52 -9.55 1.61
CA ASP A 289 -18.78 -8.13 1.29
C ASP A 289 -17.66 -7.16 1.70
N GLU A 290 -16.78 -7.57 2.63
CA GLU A 290 -15.75 -6.70 3.22
C GLU A 290 -14.38 -6.76 2.53
N GLN A 291 -14.16 -7.75 1.66
CA GLN A 291 -12.87 -7.94 1.00
C GLN A 291 -12.92 -7.43 -0.44
N ASN A 292 -11.88 -6.70 -0.83
CA ASN A 292 -11.64 -6.43 -2.23
C ASN A 292 -11.36 -7.75 -2.98
N LYS A 293 -12.28 -8.18 -3.86
CA LYS A 293 -12.17 -9.37 -4.72
C LYS A 293 -10.84 -9.44 -5.50
N ASP A 294 -10.29 -8.27 -5.80
CA ASP A 294 -9.08 -8.06 -6.61
C ASP A 294 -7.78 -8.12 -5.79
N GLN A 295 -7.88 -8.33 -4.46
CA GLN A 295 -6.77 -8.45 -3.52
C GLN A 295 -6.27 -9.89 -3.41
N VAL A 296 -4.95 -10.07 -3.50
CA VAL A 296 -4.28 -11.34 -3.15
C VAL A 296 -4.16 -11.46 -1.63
N ILE A 297 -4.51 -12.64 -1.10
CA ILE A 297 -4.48 -12.94 0.35
C ILE A 297 -3.55 -14.11 0.72
N CYS A 298 -3.07 -14.87 -0.26
CA CYS A 298 -2.08 -15.91 -0.09
C CYS A 298 -1.30 -16.07 -1.40
N THR A 299 -0.03 -16.40 -1.31
CA THR A 299 0.79 -16.79 -2.45
C THR A 299 1.53 -18.09 -2.16
N ILE A 300 1.66 -18.94 -3.18
CA ILE A 300 2.44 -20.18 -3.10
C ILE A 300 3.55 -20.08 -4.14
N SER A 301 4.80 -19.94 -3.69
CA SER A 301 5.98 -19.88 -4.55
C SER A 301 6.69 -21.23 -4.63
N SER A 302 7.25 -21.58 -5.80
CA SER A 302 7.88 -22.89 -6.01
C SER A 302 8.89 -22.90 -7.17
N ASN A 303 9.86 -23.83 -7.11
CA ASN A 303 10.91 -23.99 -8.14
C ASN A 303 10.50 -24.91 -9.31
N LYS A 304 9.34 -25.54 -9.22
CA LYS A 304 8.79 -26.47 -10.21
C LYS A 304 7.26 -26.34 -10.24
N LYS A 305 6.64 -26.78 -11.33
CA LYS A 305 5.18 -26.90 -11.41
C LYS A 305 4.70 -27.93 -10.38
N LEU A 306 3.76 -27.54 -9.51
CA LEU A 306 3.24 -28.41 -8.47
C LEU A 306 2.29 -29.46 -9.06
N THR A 307 2.46 -30.73 -8.68
CA THR A 307 1.40 -31.75 -8.91
C THR A 307 0.16 -31.42 -8.07
N TYR A 308 -1.01 -32.00 -8.38
CA TYR A 308 -2.22 -31.84 -7.57
C TYR A 308 -1.97 -32.02 -6.06
N LYS A 309 -1.30 -33.11 -5.69
CA LYS A 309 -0.96 -33.39 -4.30
C LYS A 309 -0.06 -32.31 -3.67
N GLU A 310 0.94 -31.84 -4.40
CA GLU A 310 1.88 -30.84 -3.88
C GLU A 310 1.23 -29.45 -3.79
N PHE A 311 0.27 -29.15 -4.67
CA PHE A 311 -0.56 -27.96 -4.56
C PHE A 311 -1.43 -27.98 -3.30
N THR A 312 -2.09 -29.11 -2.98
CA THR A 312 -2.94 -29.19 -1.78
C THR A 312 -2.11 -29.17 -0.49
N GLU A 313 -0.96 -29.84 -0.45
CA GLU A 313 -0.02 -29.78 0.68
C GLU A 313 0.51 -28.35 0.92
N GLU A 314 0.92 -27.64 -0.14
CA GLU A 314 1.41 -26.26 -0.04
C GLU A 314 0.29 -25.22 0.19
N PHE A 315 -0.96 -25.48 -0.23
CA PHE A 315 -2.09 -24.59 0.07
C PHE A 315 -2.41 -24.57 1.57
N VAL A 316 -2.48 -25.73 2.24
CA VAL A 316 -2.68 -25.79 3.70
C VAL A 316 -1.53 -25.11 4.45
N LYS A 317 -0.30 -25.26 3.95
CA LYS A 317 0.92 -24.79 4.59
C LYS A 317 1.12 -23.27 4.53
N ASN A 318 0.78 -22.61 3.42
CA ASN A 318 1.07 -21.18 3.24
C ASN A 318 -0.18 -20.27 3.32
N CYS A 319 -1.40 -20.77 3.10
CA CYS A 319 -2.61 -19.94 3.09
C CYS A 319 -3.30 -19.81 4.46
N SER A 320 -2.55 -19.39 5.50
CA SER A 320 -3.05 -19.13 6.86
C SER A 320 -4.14 -18.06 6.95
N SER A 321 -4.28 -17.22 5.93
CA SER A 321 -5.40 -16.29 5.77
C SER A 321 -6.74 -17.01 5.57
N VAL A 322 -6.73 -18.10 4.77
CA VAL A 322 -7.90 -18.91 4.37
C VAL A 322 -8.15 -20.08 5.32
N ILE A 323 -7.08 -20.74 5.77
CA ILE A 323 -7.13 -21.98 6.56
C ILE A 323 -7.32 -21.62 8.04
N GLU A 324 -8.50 -21.93 8.60
CA GLU A 324 -8.81 -21.64 10.01
C GLU A 324 -8.09 -22.58 10.97
N ASN A 325 -7.91 -23.85 10.57
CA ASN A 325 -7.29 -24.90 11.36
C ASN A 325 -6.39 -25.80 10.48
N PRO A 326 -5.07 -25.60 10.48
CA PRO A 326 -4.14 -26.39 9.66
C PRO A 326 -3.81 -27.77 10.24
N GLU A 327 -4.29 -28.10 11.45
CA GLU A 327 -4.12 -29.43 12.06
C GLU A 327 -5.31 -30.38 11.77
N GLU A 328 -6.30 -29.94 10.98
CA GLU A 328 -7.53 -30.69 10.67
C GLU A 328 -7.37 -31.69 9.50
N GLU A 329 -8.12 -32.80 9.51
CA GLU A 329 -8.06 -33.81 8.44
C GLU A 329 -8.87 -33.39 7.19
N VAL A 330 -8.18 -32.69 6.29
CA VAL A 330 -8.75 -32.14 5.05
C VAL A 330 -8.99 -33.23 4.00
N LYS A 331 -10.26 -33.37 3.59
CA LYS A 331 -10.71 -34.32 2.55
C LYS A 331 -10.76 -33.58 1.22
N TRP A 332 -9.76 -33.81 0.37
CA TRP A 332 -9.59 -33.14 -0.93
C TRP A 332 -10.25 -33.91 -2.07
N SER A 333 -10.79 -33.19 -3.05
CA SER A 333 -11.27 -33.75 -4.32
C SER A 333 -11.04 -32.77 -5.49
N VAL A 334 -10.96 -33.29 -6.71
CA VAL A 334 -10.69 -32.51 -7.92
C VAL A 334 -11.52 -33.02 -9.10
N ASP A 335 -12.07 -32.10 -9.89
CA ASP A 335 -12.77 -32.39 -11.15
C ASP A 335 -12.58 -31.24 -12.17
N GLU A 336 -13.34 -31.25 -13.27
CA GLU A 336 -13.21 -30.26 -14.35
C GLU A 336 -13.57 -28.81 -13.93
N ASN A 337 -14.30 -28.63 -12.82
CA ASN A 337 -14.72 -27.33 -12.30
C ASN A 337 -13.69 -26.70 -11.35
N GLY A 338 -12.81 -27.50 -10.75
CA GLY A 338 -11.78 -27.03 -9.82
C GLY A 338 -11.38 -28.04 -8.74
N VAL A 339 -10.87 -27.52 -7.63
CA VAL A 339 -10.40 -28.31 -6.48
C VAL A 339 -11.23 -27.94 -5.25
N THR A 340 -11.79 -28.94 -4.57
CA THR A 340 -12.53 -28.77 -3.31
C THR A 340 -11.73 -29.30 -2.12
N ALA A 341 -11.68 -28.53 -1.05
CA ALA A 341 -11.20 -28.96 0.26
C ALA A 341 -12.40 -29.07 1.22
N LYS A 342 -12.56 -30.21 1.89
CA LYS A 342 -13.59 -30.37 2.93
C LYS A 342 -12.96 -30.61 4.30
N PHE A 343 -13.27 -29.70 5.21
CA PHE A 343 -13.02 -29.76 6.64
C PHE A 343 -14.28 -30.32 7.33
N ASP A 344 -14.26 -30.49 8.66
CA ASP A 344 -15.46 -30.94 9.38
C ASP A 344 -16.41 -29.76 9.66
N THR A 345 -15.90 -28.54 9.83
CA THR A 345 -16.69 -27.30 10.08
C THR A 345 -16.94 -26.43 8.85
N TYR A 346 -16.16 -26.56 7.78
CA TYR A 346 -16.30 -25.77 6.54
C TYR A 346 -15.81 -26.52 5.30
N SER A 347 -15.95 -25.89 4.14
CA SER A 347 -15.34 -26.34 2.89
C SER A 347 -14.89 -25.14 2.05
N LEU A 348 -13.88 -25.36 1.22
CA LEU A 348 -13.34 -24.40 0.27
C LEU A 348 -13.54 -24.94 -1.14
N ASN A 349 -14.06 -24.11 -2.04
CA ASN A 349 -14.01 -24.39 -3.47
C ASN A 349 -12.95 -23.48 -4.12
N ILE A 350 -11.98 -24.06 -4.81
CA ILE A 350 -10.89 -23.35 -5.48
C ILE A 350 -11.10 -23.47 -6.99
N THR A 351 -11.15 -22.33 -7.69
CA THR A 351 -11.47 -22.25 -9.12
C THR A 351 -10.47 -21.37 -9.89
N ASN A 352 -10.42 -21.54 -11.21
CA ASN A 352 -9.50 -20.81 -12.10
C ASN A 352 -9.83 -19.31 -12.18
N TYR A 353 -8.80 -18.45 -12.24
CA TYR A 353 -8.96 -17.00 -12.37
C TYR A 353 -7.94 -16.37 -13.33
N ASN A 354 -8.31 -16.16 -14.59
CA ASN A 354 -7.56 -15.41 -15.62
C ASN A 354 -6.16 -15.93 -16.04
N ARG A 355 -5.38 -16.63 -15.21
CA ARG A 355 -4.02 -17.13 -15.56
C ARG A 355 -3.73 -18.50 -14.98
N GLY A 356 -3.06 -19.34 -15.77
CA GLY A 356 -2.78 -20.73 -15.41
C GLY A 356 -4.04 -21.60 -15.41
N ALA A 357 -3.96 -22.79 -14.82
CA ALA A 357 -5.11 -23.65 -14.54
C ALA A 357 -4.81 -24.63 -13.40
N LEU A 358 -5.83 -24.95 -12.61
CA LEU A 358 -5.83 -26.08 -11.68
C LEU A 358 -5.68 -27.42 -12.43
N PRO A 359 -5.15 -28.46 -11.76
CA PRO A 359 -5.28 -29.84 -12.22
C PRO A 359 -6.76 -30.21 -12.37
N LYS A 360 -7.12 -31.04 -13.37
CA LYS A 360 -8.48 -31.58 -13.54
C LYS A 360 -8.67 -32.98 -12.93
N ASN A 361 -7.58 -33.60 -12.51
CA ASN A 361 -7.56 -34.88 -11.79
C ASN A 361 -6.25 -35.03 -11.00
N GLU A 362 -6.18 -36.06 -10.14
CA GLU A 362 -5.09 -36.26 -9.19
C GLU A 362 -3.70 -36.49 -9.80
N ASN A 363 -3.62 -36.84 -11.10
CA ASN A 363 -2.36 -37.11 -11.80
C ASN A 363 -1.81 -35.90 -12.55
N GLU A 364 -2.57 -34.80 -12.61
CA GLU A 364 -2.17 -33.57 -13.29
C GLU A 364 -1.39 -32.62 -12.37
N SER A 365 -0.78 -31.62 -13.00
CA SER A 365 -0.05 -30.54 -12.33
C SER A 365 -0.69 -29.20 -12.64
N VAL A 366 -0.48 -28.23 -11.75
CA VAL A 366 -0.86 -26.83 -11.99
C VAL A 366 -0.23 -26.36 -13.31
N SER A 367 -1.05 -25.76 -14.17
CA SER A 367 -0.61 -25.05 -15.36
C SER A 367 -0.37 -23.58 -15.01
N TYR A 368 0.64 -22.98 -15.62
CA TYR A 368 1.10 -21.62 -15.34
C TYR A 368 1.24 -20.83 -16.65
N LYS A 369 0.88 -19.55 -16.65
CA LYS A 369 1.17 -18.62 -17.73
C LYS A 369 2.62 -18.13 -17.58
N GLU A 370 3.46 -18.51 -18.52
CA GLU A 370 4.85 -18.04 -18.64
C GLU A 370 4.92 -16.92 -19.69
N PHE A 371 5.77 -15.92 -19.47
CA PHE A 371 5.92 -14.75 -20.35
C PHE A 371 7.20 -14.86 -21.20
N LYS A 372 7.12 -14.52 -22.49
CA LYS A 372 8.23 -14.68 -23.46
C LYS A 372 9.42 -13.75 -23.20
N ALA A 373 9.22 -12.63 -22.51
CA ALA A 373 10.20 -11.53 -22.44
C ALA A 373 11.32 -11.73 -21.39
N ALA A 374 11.17 -12.66 -20.45
CA ALA A 374 12.05 -12.77 -19.30
C ALA A 374 12.40 -14.23 -18.94
N ASN A 375 13.35 -14.40 -18.02
CA ASN A 375 13.41 -15.60 -17.17
C ASN A 375 12.21 -15.57 -16.20
N SER A 376 11.01 -15.69 -16.76
CA SER A 376 9.75 -15.30 -16.13
C SER A 376 9.35 -16.22 -14.98
N SER A 377 8.74 -15.65 -13.94
CA SER A 377 8.00 -16.40 -12.94
C SER A 377 6.71 -16.91 -13.60
N GLY A 378 6.54 -18.22 -13.72
CA GLY A 378 5.30 -18.78 -14.28
C GLY A 378 4.13 -18.54 -13.32
N ILE A 379 3.09 -17.85 -13.77
CA ILE A 379 1.98 -17.39 -12.89
C ILE A 379 0.73 -18.24 -13.08
N ALA A 380 0.18 -18.72 -11.97
CA ALA A 380 -1.19 -19.21 -11.88
C ALA A 380 -1.98 -18.35 -10.88
N ARG A 381 -3.29 -18.24 -11.08
CA ARG A 381 -4.18 -17.38 -10.31
C ARG A 381 -5.48 -18.13 -10.03
N PHE A 382 -5.87 -18.23 -8.76
CA PHE A 382 -7.06 -18.97 -8.34
C PHE A 382 -7.93 -18.15 -7.39
N ASN A 383 -9.25 -18.32 -7.51
CA ASN A 383 -10.22 -17.85 -6.54
C ASN A 383 -10.50 -18.96 -5.52
N VAL A 384 -10.61 -18.63 -4.24
CA VAL A 384 -11.23 -19.49 -3.23
C VAL A 384 -12.55 -18.91 -2.76
N CYS A 385 -13.55 -19.76 -2.56
CA CYS A 385 -14.83 -19.42 -1.94
C CYS A 385 -15.06 -20.32 -0.73
N THR A 386 -15.22 -19.73 0.46
CA THR A 386 -15.57 -20.44 1.70
C THR A 386 -17.05 -20.84 1.68
N LYS A 387 -17.37 -22.01 2.24
CA LYS A 387 -18.72 -22.45 2.58
C LYS A 387 -18.73 -23.10 3.95
N CYS A 388 -19.37 -22.47 4.92
CA CYS A 388 -19.49 -23.00 6.28
C CYS A 388 -20.44 -24.21 6.35
N GLY A 389 -20.23 -25.07 7.34
CA GLY A 389 -21.15 -26.16 7.68
C GLY A 389 -22.40 -25.67 8.44
N ASP A 390 -23.32 -26.60 8.70
CA ASP A 390 -24.48 -26.33 9.56
C ASP A 390 -24.03 -25.84 10.95
N GLY A 391 -24.73 -24.84 11.50
CA GLY A 391 -24.40 -24.18 12.76
C GLY A 391 -23.49 -22.94 12.65
N SER A 392 -23.04 -22.57 11.44
CA SER A 392 -22.22 -21.37 11.19
C SER A 392 -22.64 -20.59 9.93
N TYR A 393 -22.22 -19.32 9.84
CA TYR A 393 -22.36 -18.44 8.69
C TYR A 393 -21.01 -17.81 8.29
N ILE A 394 -20.94 -17.16 7.13
CA ILE A 394 -19.74 -16.45 6.67
C ILE A 394 -19.73 -15.04 7.28
N GLY A 395 -18.82 -14.79 8.21
CA GLY A 395 -18.63 -13.51 8.90
C GLY A 395 -17.49 -12.66 8.32
N GLU A 396 -16.89 -11.81 9.18
CA GLU A 396 -15.80 -10.91 8.77
C GLU A 396 -14.67 -11.69 8.08
N LYS A 397 -14.18 -11.16 6.95
CA LYS A 397 -13.06 -11.75 6.19
C LYS A 397 -13.22 -13.23 5.83
N CYS A 398 -14.44 -13.63 5.45
CA CYS A 398 -14.75 -14.96 4.93
C CYS A 398 -14.58 -16.12 5.92
N LYS A 399 -14.56 -15.85 7.23
CA LYS A 399 -14.42 -16.85 8.29
C LYS A 399 -15.77 -17.39 8.75
N CYS A 400 -15.80 -18.61 9.26
CA CYS A 400 -17.02 -19.26 9.70
C CYS A 400 -17.35 -18.93 11.16
N GLU A 401 -18.30 -18.01 11.35
CA GLU A 401 -18.78 -17.57 12.65
C GLU A 401 -19.99 -18.40 13.11
N PRO A 402 -20.12 -18.74 14.41
CA PRO A 402 -21.20 -19.58 14.90
C PRO A 402 -22.56 -18.86 14.83
N CYS A 403 -23.60 -19.60 14.48
CA CYS A 403 -24.98 -19.12 14.48
C CYS A 403 -25.48 -18.76 15.90
N PRO A 404 -26.58 -17.98 16.01
CA PRO A 404 -27.26 -17.73 17.28
C PRO A 404 -27.61 -19.01 18.07
N GLU A 405 -27.80 -18.89 19.40
CA GLU A 405 -28.14 -20.04 20.23
C GLU A 405 -29.37 -20.81 19.73
N ASN A 406 -29.29 -22.14 19.76
CA ASN A 406 -30.31 -23.08 19.28
C ASN A 406 -30.63 -22.99 17.77
N CYS A 407 -29.76 -22.38 16.97
CA CYS A 407 -29.90 -22.28 15.52
C CYS A 407 -29.05 -23.33 14.77
N THR A 408 -29.59 -23.97 13.73
CA THR A 408 -28.84 -24.88 12.83
C THR A 408 -28.46 -24.23 11.50
N LYS A 409 -29.18 -23.20 11.03
CA LYS A 409 -28.78 -22.38 9.87
C LYS A 409 -29.16 -20.93 10.09
N CYS A 410 -28.25 -20.02 9.79
CA CYS A 410 -28.42 -18.57 9.92
C CYS A 410 -27.82 -17.84 8.72
N THR A 411 -28.23 -16.59 8.51
CA THR A 411 -27.59 -15.68 7.55
C THR A 411 -26.50 -14.82 8.19
N ASP A 412 -26.63 -14.58 9.49
CA ASP A 412 -25.78 -13.70 10.28
C ASP A 412 -25.92 -14.04 11.78
N GLY A 413 -25.07 -13.45 12.63
CA GLY A 413 -25.03 -13.66 14.08
C GLY A 413 -26.26 -13.15 14.87
N LYS A 414 -27.37 -12.78 14.21
CA LYS A 414 -28.64 -12.37 14.83
C LYS A 414 -29.85 -13.08 14.21
N THR A 415 -29.80 -13.40 12.92
CA THR A 415 -30.93 -13.94 12.14
C THR A 415 -30.77 -15.43 11.85
N CYS A 416 -31.58 -16.23 12.53
CA CYS A 416 -31.72 -17.65 12.27
C CYS A 416 -32.76 -17.94 11.18
N THR A 417 -32.52 -18.96 10.36
CA THR A 417 -33.43 -19.48 9.32
C THR A 417 -33.90 -20.91 9.60
N GLU A 418 -33.16 -21.70 10.38
CA GLU A 418 -33.54 -23.06 10.78
C GLU A 418 -33.12 -23.32 12.24
N CYS A 419 -34.02 -23.83 13.08
CA CYS A 419 -33.76 -24.08 14.51
C CYS A 419 -33.40 -25.53 14.81
N ALA A 420 -32.56 -25.71 15.83
CA ALA A 420 -32.25 -27.00 16.42
C ALA A 420 -33.50 -27.68 17.03
N THR A 421 -33.50 -29.01 17.02
CA THR A 421 -34.61 -29.83 17.54
C THR A 421 -34.91 -29.49 19.00
N GLY A 422 -36.15 -29.07 19.28
CA GLY A 422 -36.60 -28.61 20.60
C GLY A 422 -36.74 -27.08 20.72
N SER A 423 -36.42 -26.32 19.67
CA SER A 423 -36.70 -24.88 19.57
C SER A 423 -37.62 -24.55 18.40
N GLU A 424 -38.37 -23.46 18.52
CA GLU A 424 -39.21 -22.87 17.48
C GLU A 424 -38.63 -21.54 16.97
N LEU A 425 -38.81 -21.25 15.68
CA LEU A 425 -38.34 -20.01 15.07
C LEU A 425 -39.39 -18.91 15.24
N VAL A 426 -39.05 -17.86 15.98
CA VAL A 426 -39.95 -16.74 16.27
C VAL A 426 -39.16 -15.43 16.13
N ASP A 427 -39.61 -14.54 15.26
CA ASP A 427 -38.99 -13.24 14.98
C ASP A 427 -37.50 -13.36 14.52
N GLY A 428 -37.21 -14.40 13.71
CA GLY A 428 -35.84 -14.70 13.25
C GLY A 428 -34.92 -15.29 14.32
N LYS A 429 -35.44 -15.73 15.48
CA LYS A 429 -34.66 -16.28 16.60
C LYS A 429 -35.25 -17.58 17.13
N CYS A 430 -34.39 -18.49 17.57
CA CYS A 430 -34.83 -19.77 18.13
C CYS A 430 -35.19 -19.60 19.62
N LYS A 431 -36.40 -20.01 20.00
CA LYS A 431 -36.90 -20.02 21.38
C LYS A 431 -37.14 -21.49 21.79
N ILE A 432 -36.62 -21.90 22.95
CA ILE A 432 -36.75 -23.29 23.43
C ILE A 432 -38.22 -23.58 23.77
N ILE A 433 -38.76 -24.67 23.22
CA ILE A 433 -40.13 -25.13 23.45
C ILE A 433 -40.24 -25.67 24.88
N THR A 434 -40.54 -24.77 25.81
CA THR A 434 -40.67 -25.08 27.24
C THR A 434 -41.96 -25.88 27.46
N THR A 435 -41.84 -27.20 27.38
CA THR A 435 -42.97 -28.12 27.48
C THR A 435 -43.40 -28.27 28.94
N THR A 436 -44.20 -27.32 29.42
CA THR A 436 -44.81 -27.35 30.75
C THR A 436 -45.68 -28.59 30.88
N THR A 437 -45.12 -29.65 31.45
CA THR A 437 -45.81 -30.92 31.68
C THR A 437 -46.77 -30.74 32.85
N THR A 438 -47.94 -30.18 32.57
CA THR A 438 -49.05 -30.06 33.51
C THR A 438 -49.55 -31.45 33.88
N THR A 439 -48.90 -32.03 34.89
CA THR A 439 -49.26 -33.35 35.43
C THR A 439 -50.59 -33.20 36.17
N THR A 440 -51.69 -33.44 35.45
CA THR A 440 -53.04 -33.42 36.00
C THR A 440 -53.23 -34.61 36.95
N THR A 441 -52.83 -34.43 38.20
CA THR A 441 -53.00 -35.42 39.27
C THR A 441 -54.48 -35.54 39.62
N THR A 442 -55.18 -36.43 38.92
CA THR A 442 -56.57 -36.80 39.23
C THR A 442 -56.64 -37.43 40.62
N ALA A 443 -57.12 -36.67 41.60
CA ALA A 443 -57.36 -37.18 42.94
C ALA A 443 -58.48 -38.24 42.92
N VAL A 444 -58.15 -39.46 43.36
CA VAL A 444 -59.13 -40.51 43.66
C VAL A 444 -59.25 -40.58 45.18
N GLU A 445 -60.44 -40.32 45.71
CA GLU A 445 -60.74 -40.56 47.12
C GLU A 445 -60.98 -42.06 47.35
N GLU A 446 -59.97 -42.76 47.87
CA GLU A 446 -60.18 -44.02 48.58
C GLU A 446 -60.01 -43.79 50.09
N THR A 447 -61.00 -44.22 50.86
CA THR A 447 -61.07 -43.99 52.31
C THR A 447 -60.80 -45.29 53.07
N GLU A 448 -59.56 -45.51 53.49
CA GLU A 448 -59.25 -46.48 54.55
C GLU A 448 -58.87 -45.79 55.86
N THR A 449 -59.06 -46.50 56.97
CA THR A 449 -58.99 -45.96 58.34
C THR A 449 -58.07 -46.83 59.19
N ILE A 450 -57.60 -46.28 60.34
CA ILE A 450 -56.87 -46.91 61.45
C ILE A 450 -55.34 -46.76 61.35
N GLY A 451 -54.68 -46.37 62.47
CA GLY A 451 -53.28 -46.77 62.68
C GLY A 451 -52.27 -45.76 63.26
N ASN A 452 -52.61 -44.98 64.29
CA ASN A 452 -51.71 -44.39 65.31
C ASN A 452 -50.21 -44.10 65.01
N THR A 453 -49.79 -42.90 65.44
CA THR A 453 -48.43 -42.49 65.90
C THR A 453 -47.56 -41.75 64.90
N ILE A 454 -47.22 -40.52 65.27
CA ILE A 454 -46.22 -39.67 64.63
C ILE A 454 -44.84 -40.04 65.20
N VAL A 455 -43.82 -40.14 64.34
CA VAL A 455 -42.40 -40.09 64.74
C VAL A 455 -41.70 -39.04 63.89
N THR A 456 -41.05 -38.09 64.55
CA THR A 456 -40.36 -36.96 63.91
C THR A 456 -38.86 -37.18 63.91
N VAL A 457 -38.20 -37.03 62.76
CA VAL A 457 -36.74 -36.83 62.66
C VAL A 457 -36.46 -35.74 61.63
N LYS A 458 -35.74 -34.70 62.05
CA LYS A 458 -35.07 -33.72 61.17
C LYS A 458 -33.65 -34.19 60.87
N THR A 459 -33.11 -33.76 59.72
CA THR A 459 -31.82 -33.05 59.71
C THR A 459 -31.89 -31.94 58.66
N ASP A 460 -31.21 -30.84 58.91
CA ASP A 460 -31.33 -29.57 58.18
C ASP A 460 -30.13 -29.36 57.21
N ASN A 461 -30.30 -28.48 56.21
CA ASN A 461 -29.41 -27.38 55.78
C ASN A 461 -29.97 -26.81 54.45
N GLU A 462 -30.23 -25.51 54.18
CA GLU A 462 -29.76 -24.19 54.66
C GLU A 462 -28.92 -23.47 53.56
N GLU A 463 -29.49 -22.36 53.07
CA GLU A 463 -29.03 -21.23 52.21
C GLU A 463 -30.22 -20.85 51.30
N GLU A 464 -31.18 -20.02 51.73
CA GLU A 464 -31.15 -18.61 52.21
C GLU A 464 -31.11 -17.58 51.06
N THR A 465 -32.04 -16.62 51.10
CA THR A 465 -32.30 -15.63 50.03
C THR A 465 -32.83 -14.31 50.61
N GLU A 466 -32.16 -13.19 50.32
CA GLU A 466 -32.73 -11.84 50.27
C GLU A 466 -32.22 -11.18 48.97
N GLU A 467 -32.99 -10.62 48.04
CA GLU A 467 -34.13 -9.65 48.04
C GLU A 467 -33.66 -8.17 47.96
N VAL A 468 -34.58 -7.31 47.47
CA VAL A 468 -34.67 -5.84 47.65
C VAL A 468 -34.44 -4.94 46.41
N LYS A 469 -35.50 -4.87 45.58
CA LYS A 469 -36.27 -3.67 45.14
C LYS A 469 -35.71 -2.63 44.15
N ASP A 470 -36.55 -2.37 43.13
CA ASP A 470 -36.73 -1.13 42.38
C ASP A 470 -37.19 0.07 43.24
N SER A 471 -37.13 1.27 42.64
CA SER A 471 -38.07 2.37 42.91
C SER A 471 -38.37 3.16 41.64
N GLU A 472 -39.65 3.28 41.27
CA GLU A 472 -40.16 4.01 40.10
C GLU A 472 -40.14 5.55 40.27
N GLU A 473 -40.30 6.29 39.15
CA GLU A 473 -41.19 7.48 38.95
C GLU A 473 -40.60 8.52 37.95
N THR A 474 -41.36 9.24 37.10
CA THR A 474 -42.64 9.00 36.36
C THR A 474 -42.80 10.11 35.27
N SER A 475 -43.78 9.96 34.36
CA SER A 475 -44.24 10.95 33.33
C SER A 475 -43.27 11.26 32.16
N GLY A 476 -43.70 11.58 30.93
CA GLY A 476 -45.04 11.85 30.35
C GLY A 476 -45.01 13.18 29.54
N ILE A 477 -45.69 13.42 28.41
CA ILE A 477 -46.85 12.81 27.70
C ILE A 477 -46.80 13.26 26.20
N ASN A 478 -47.11 12.37 25.24
CA ASN A 478 -47.66 12.59 23.86
C ASN A 478 -46.99 13.60 22.87
N ASP A 479 -47.28 13.68 21.56
CA ASP A 479 -48.24 13.00 20.65
C ASP A 479 -47.80 12.99 19.15
N SER A 480 -48.68 12.48 18.27
CA SER A 480 -48.85 12.73 16.81
C SER A 480 -47.96 12.03 15.76
N ASP A 481 -48.46 10.89 15.29
CA ASP A 481 -48.93 10.62 13.90
C ASP A 481 -48.19 11.18 12.66
N VAL A 482 -47.73 10.26 11.80
CA VAL A 482 -47.85 10.32 10.32
C VAL A 482 -48.16 8.90 9.80
N GLU A 483 -49.02 8.77 8.80
CA GLU A 483 -49.43 7.49 8.19
C GLU A 483 -48.39 6.92 7.18
N PRO A 484 -48.44 5.61 6.84
CA PRO A 484 -47.55 5.00 5.85
C PRO A 484 -48.07 5.17 4.41
N ASP A 485 -47.21 5.66 3.50
CA ASP A 485 -47.45 5.60 2.05
C ASP A 485 -47.07 4.23 1.47
N ASP A 486 -47.95 3.68 0.63
CA ASP A 486 -47.81 2.38 -0.03
C ASP A 486 -47.27 2.58 -1.47
N VAL A 487 -46.07 2.09 -1.75
CA VAL A 487 -45.44 2.14 -3.08
C VAL A 487 -44.87 0.77 -3.45
N SER A 488 -45.68 -0.02 -4.15
CA SER A 488 -45.21 -1.14 -4.95
C SER A 488 -44.49 -0.65 -6.20
N ASP A 489 -43.34 -1.22 -6.55
CA ASP A 489 -42.91 -1.27 -7.95
C ASP A 489 -42.09 -2.54 -8.25
N ALA A 490 -42.11 -2.97 -9.51
CA ALA A 490 -41.58 -4.26 -9.94
C ALA A 490 -40.11 -4.21 -10.39
N PRO A 491 -39.35 -5.33 -10.35
CA PRO A 491 -37.96 -5.34 -10.79
C PRO A 491 -37.84 -5.14 -12.31
N THR A 492 -37.14 -4.08 -12.71
CA THR A 492 -36.79 -3.81 -14.11
C THR A 492 -35.78 -4.84 -14.61
N VAL A 493 -36.14 -5.57 -15.68
CA VAL A 493 -35.18 -6.38 -16.44
C VAL A 493 -34.29 -5.44 -17.25
N VAL A 494 -32.97 -5.64 -17.14
CA VAL A 494 -31.98 -5.07 -18.07
C VAL A 494 -31.41 -6.24 -18.87
N GLU A 495 -31.39 -6.11 -20.20
CA GLU A 495 -31.02 -7.19 -21.13
C GLU A 495 -29.49 -7.27 -21.32
N ASP A 496 -28.99 -8.46 -21.66
CA ASP A 496 -27.56 -8.69 -21.94
C ASP A 496 -27.12 -8.00 -23.24
N GLU A 497 -26.19 -7.04 -23.14
CA GLU A 497 -25.37 -6.65 -24.30
C GLU A 497 -24.15 -7.57 -24.43
N LYS A 498 -23.88 -8.02 -25.66
CA LYS A 498 -22.93 -9.09 -25.94
C LYS A 498 -21.48 -8.60 -25.95
N GLU A 499 -20.58 -9.43 -25.41
CA GLU A 499 -19.17 -9.37 -25.75
C GLU A 499 -18.98 -9.58 -27.27
N SER A 500 -18.15 -8.75 -27.91
CA SER A 500 -17.75 -8.95 -29.29
C SER A 500 -16.46 -9.79 -29.35
N GLU A 501 -16.55 -10.99 -29.89
CA GLU A 501 -15.40 -11.83 -30.22
C GLU A 501 -14.44 -11.06 -31.16
N ILE A 502 -13.15 -11.04 -30.81
CA ILE A 502 -12.07 -10.60 -31.70
C ILE A 502 -11.30 -11.85 -32.11
N GLU A 503 -11.48 -12.30 -33.35
CA GLU A 503 -10.66 -13.36 -33.94
C GLU A 503 -9.23 -12.84 -34.18
N GLU A 504 -8.23 -13.39 -33.48
CA GLU A 504 -6.84 -13.26 -33.91
C GLU A 504 -6.61 -14.15 -35.13
N VAL A 505 -6.36 -13.54 -36.29
CA VAL A 505 -6.12 -14.26 -37.56
C VAL A 505 -4.64 -14.53 -37.74
N ASP A 506 -4.24 -15.81 -37.68
CA ASP A 506 -2.89 -16.28 -38.00
C ASP A 506 -2.49 -15.90 -39.44
N ALA A 507 -1.24 -15.43 -39.60
CA ALA A 507 -0.68 -15.04 -40.90
C ALA A 507 0.83 -15.34 -41.02
N GLU A 508 1.19 -16.63 -41.14
CA GLU A 508 2.53 -17.02 -41.62
C GLU A 508 2.62 -16.93 -43.16
N ALA A 509 3.52 -16.11 -43.70
CA ALA A 509 4.04 -16.26 -45.06
C ALA A 509 5.43 -15.60 -45.23
N ALA A 510 6.45 -16.42 -45.43
CA ALA A 510 7.87 -16.10 -45.45
C ALA A 510 8.38 -15.26 -46.66
N THR A 511 9.61 -14.71 -46.50
CA THR A 511 10.59 -14.31 -47.54
C THR A 511 10.25 -13.10 -48.45
N ASN A 512 11.19 -12.34 -49.02
CA ASN A 512 12.65 -12.53 -49.20
C ASN A 512 13.42 -11.18 -49.32
N ASP A 513 14.77 -11.23 -49.22
CA ASP A 513 15.75 -10.23 -49.74
C ASP A 513 15.71 -8.77 -49.22
N GLU A 514 16.69 -7.90 -49.52
CA GLU A 514 18.15 -7.92 -49.22
C GLU A 514 18.68 -6.48 -49.40
N VAL A 515 19.72 -6.06 -48.65
CA VAL A 515 20.63 -4.91 -48.90
C VAL A 515 20.05 -3.50 -49.24
N SER A 516 20.28 -2.52 -48.34
CA SER A 516 21.15 -1.35 -48.62
C SER A 516 21.28 -0.40 -47.43
N ASP A 517 22.52 -0.03 -47.07
CA ASP A 517 22.83 1.12 -46.21
C ASP A 517 22.68 2.45 -46.98
N GLU A 518 22.34 3.56 -46.30
CA GLU A 518 23.03 4.86 -46.47
C GLU A 518 22.74 5.85 -45.32
N GLU A 519 23.63 6.82 -45.14
CA GLU A 519 23.60 7.84 -44.07
C GLU A 519 22.81 9.10 -44.48
N GLY A 520 22.36 9.91 -43.51
CA GLY A 520 21.71 11.20 -43.81
C GLY A 520 21.49 12.10 -42.58
N GLU A 521 22.33 13.14 -42.44
CA GLU A 521 22.18 14.18 -41.40
C GLU A 521 21.30 15.36 -41.86
N THR A 522 20.92 16.23 -40.90
CA THR A 522 20.41 17.62 -41.08
C THR A 522 19.00 17.76 -41.69
N GLU A 523 18.28 18.89 -41.53
CA GLU A 523 18.60 20.18 -40.88
C GLU A 523 17.35 20.76 -40.15
N ALA A 524 17.52 21.76 -39.29
CA ALA A 524 16.44 22.40 -38.53
C ALA A 524 15.97 23.73 -39.16
N ILE A 525 14.66 24.02 -39.07
CA ILE A 525 14.06 25.29 -39.49
C ILE A 525 13.05 25.79 -38.43
N ALA A 526 13.13 27.08 -38.09
CA ALA A 526 12.15 27.84 -37.29
C ALA A 526 11.21 28.66 -38.23
N THR A 527 10.20 29.44 -37.84
CA THR A 527 10.07 30.39 -36.71
C THR A 527 8.65 30.99 -36.74
N ALA A 528 8.16 31.55 -35.61
CA ALA A 528 7.07 32.54 -35.51
C ALA A 528 5.63 32.09 -35.91
N GLY A 529 4.56 32.73 -35.42
CA GLY A 529 4.49 33.84 -34.44
C GLY A 529 3.05 34.33 -34.17
N ASP A 530 2.98 35.46 -33.47
CA ASP A 530 1.87 36.43 -33.32
C ASP A 530 0.61 36.02 -32.52
N ASP A 531 0.57 36.47 -31.25
CA ASP A 531 -0.29 37.54 -30.68
C ASP A 531 -1.81 37.62 -30.96
N ASP A 532 -2.60 37.61 -29.87
CA ASP A 532 -3.82 38.42 -29.53
C ASP A 532 -4.29 37.88 -28.12
N GLU A 533 -4.68 38.62 -27.05
CA GLU A 533 -5.53 39.80 -26.83
C GLU A 533 -6.99 39.65 -27.34
N THR A 534 -8.06 40.07 -26.65
CA THR A 534 -8.24 40.63 -25.29
C THR A 534 -8.65 39.48 -24.30
N ASP A 535 -9.56 39.51 -23.30
CA ASP A 535 -10.48 40.49 -22.67
C ASP A 535 -10.84 40.01 -21.23
N ASP A 536 -11.62 40.79 -20.46
CA ASP A 536 -12.03 40.48 -19.07
C ASP A 536 -13.39 39.74 -18.95
N GLU A 537 -13.63 39.02 -17.84
CA GLU A 537 -14.97 38.95 -17.23
C GLU A 537 -14.90 38.71 -15.69
N GLU A 538 -15.55 39.56 -14.90
CA GLU A 538 -15.63 39.50 -13.43
C GLU A 538 -16.93 38.82 -12.97
N GLU A 539 -16.87 37.87 -12.03
CA GLU A 539 -18.03 37.49 -11.21
C GLU A 539 -17.68 37.49 -9.71
N GLU A 540 -18.42 38.29 -8.93
CA GLU A 540 -18.43 38.30 -7.46
C GLU A 540 -19.60 37.45 -6.90
N GLU A 541 -19.65 37.37 -5.56
CA GLU A 541 -20.71 36.78 -4.71
C GLU A 541 -20.72 35.25 -4.55
N GLY A 542 -21.07 34.78 -3.33
CA GLY A 542 -21.16 33.34 -3.01
C GLY A 542 -20.88 32.90 -1.56
N GLU A 543 -20.70 33.82 -0.59
CA GLU A 543 -20.40 33.45 0.81
C GLU A 543 -21.55 32.63 1.46
N THR A 544 -21.29 31.36 1.77
CA THR A 544 -22.20 30.51 2.57
C THR A 544 -21.42 29.65 3.57
N ASP A 545 -21.56 29.97 4.87
CA ASP A 545 -20.91 29.23 5.97
C ASP A 545 -21.69 27.95 6.31
N HIS A 546 -21.02 26.80 6.15
CA HIS A 546 -21.51 25.50 6.62
C HIS A 546 -20.53 24.82 7.58
N THR A 547 -20.59 25.25 8.85
CA THR A 547 -19.76 24.76 9.95
C THR A 547 -20.06 23.31 10.38
N SER A 548 -19.59 22.33 9.61
CA SER A 548 -19.76 20.89 9.88
C SER A 548 -18.74 20.33 10.89
N LYS A 549 -19.14 20.23 12.17
CA LYS A 549 -18.33 19.53 13.19
C LYS A 549 -18.47 18.00 13.08
N LYS A 550 -17.50 17.33 12.48
CA LYS A 550 -17.35 15.86 12.58
C LYS A 550 -16.34 15.47 13.67
N SER A 551 -16.73 14.58 14.58
CA SER A 551 -15.91 14.10 15.70
C SER A 551 -15.39 12.67 15.46
N THR A 552 -14.16 12.57 14.94
CA THR A 552 -13.54 11.27 14.65
C THR A 552 -13.05 10.59 15.95
N LYS A 553 -13.71 9.51 16.38
CA LYS A 553 -13.21 8.64 17.45
C LYS A 553 -12.09 7.74 16.91
N ILE A 554 -10.87 7.90 17.43
CA ILE A 554 -9.76 6.98 17.16
C ILE A 554 -9.97 5.71 18.00
N VAL A 555 -10.16 4.56 17.35
CA VAL A 555 -10.22 3.24 18.00
C VAL A 555 -8.87 2.55 17.91
N VAL A 556 -8.14 2.46 19.03
CA VAL A 556 -6.82 1.82 19.07
C VAL A 556 -6.98 0.32 19.37
N VAL A 557 -7.03 -0.49 18.31
CA VAL A 557 -7.06 -1.97 18.44
C VAL A 557 -5.65 -2.50 18.77
N LYS A 558 -5.45 -2.98 20.00
CA LYS A 558 -4.24 -3.71 20.38
C LYS A 558 -4.39 -5.20 20.10
N LYS A 559 -3.81 -5.70 19.01
CA LYS A 559 -3.59 -7.15 18.83
C LYS A 559 -2.54 -7.68 19.84
N PRO A 560 -2.68 -8.90 20.38
CA PRO A 560 -1.73 -9.49 21.31
C PRO A 560 -0.44 -9.94 20.60
N LYS A 561 0.72 -9.77 21.24
CA LYS A 561 2.02 -10.25 20.73
C LYS A 561 2.30 -11.69 21.18
N THR A 562 2.34 -12.63 20.24
CA THR A 562 2.85 -14.00 20.46
C THR A 562 3.91 -14.37 19.42
N VAL A 563 5.12 -13.82 19.58
CA VAL A 563 6.28 -14.17 18.75
C VAL A 563 6.84 -15.52 19.19
N LYS A 564 6.48 -16.60 18.48
CA LYS A 564 7.19 -17.89 18.58
C LYS A 564 8.54 -17.76 17.85
N LYS A 565 9.64 -17.81 18.59
CA LYS A 565 10.98 -17.92 17.99
C LYS A 565 11.23 -19.35 17.51
N CYS A 566 11.32 -19.56 16.20
CA CYS A 566 11.87 -20.80 15.65
C CYS A 566 13.37 -20.85 15.94
N ALA A 567 13.84 -21.97 16.51
CA ALA A 567 15.26 -22.20 16.77
C ALA A 567 15.84 -23.05 15.63
N VAL A 568 16.83 -22.50 14.90
CA VAL A 568 17.59 -23.26 13.90
C VAL A 568 18.39 -24.35 14.60
N LYS A 569 18.33 -25.57 14.07
CA LYS A 569 19.04 -26.73 14.59
C LYS A 569 20.13 -27.15 13.61
N GLU A 570 21.35 -26.68 13.86
CA GLU A 570 22.53 -27.13 13.12
C GLU A 570 22.73 -28.65 13.31
N TYR A 571 23.14 -29.33 12.23
CA TYR A 571 23.65 -30.70 12.27
C TYR A 571 25.12 -30.69 11.87
N LEU A 572 25.93 -31.43 12.62
CA LEU A 572 27.33 -31.78 12.34
C LEU A 572 27.41 -33.12 11.58
#